data_AF-A0AAD7GM94-F1
#
_entry.id   AF-A0AAD7GM94-F1
#
_cell.length_a   1.000
_cell.length_b   1.000
_cell.length_c   1.000
_cell.angle_alpha   90.00
_cell.angle_beta   90.00
_cell.angle_gamma   90.00
#
_symmetry.space_group_name_H-M   'P 1'
#
loop_
_entity.id
_entity.type
_entity.pdbx_description
1 polymer ?
#
loop_
_entity_poly.entity_id
_entity_poly.type
_entity_poly.pdbx_seq_one_letter_code
_entity_poly.pdbx_strand_id
1 'polypeptide(L)'
;MATIQLTPDMPEHKTFRGKPPSPPMFENKLEEREFLKFRLAQALRIFGNHGYEEGVAGHITVRDPVQPNCFWVNPFVNHLRGHGCTLRMLNTAAFMIHAAIHAARPDVLCAAHSHSTYGKAFSALGKSLDPISQDACAFYNDHALYTQYNGIVLDKAEGKAIAEAPGDVSLLIALERACQVQILADTAAAAQGGKTVKPSSQQAEETWRLVGSERAGWFSGSLEFAVLEREEGVKFSGSSG
;
A
#
# COMPACT_ATOMS: atom_id res chain seq x y z
N MET A 1 -13.37 -23.76 11.00
CA MET A 1 -12.00 -24.17 11.32
C MET A 1 -11.66 -25.39 10.46
N ALA A 2 -10.42 -25.52 10.01
CA ALA A 2 -9.94 -26.73 9.33
C ALA A 2 -9.18 -27.61 10.35
N THR A 3 -9.37 -28.94 10.27
CA THR A 3 -8.66 -29.90 11.11
C THR A 3 -7.61 -30.61 10.25
N ILE A 4 -6.35 -30.52 10.64
CA ILE A 4 -5.24 -31.24 10.00
C ILE A 4 -4.89 -32.43 10.89
N GLN A 5 -4.99 -33.63 10.34
CA GLN A 5 -4.58 -34.86 11.04
C GLN A 5 -3.09 -35.09 10.77
N LEU A 6 -2.28 -35.15 11.83
CA LEU A 6 -0.86 -35.44 11.74
C LEU A 6 -0.68 -36.97 11.67
N THR A 7 -0.29 -37.49 10.51
CA THR A 7 0.10 -38.89 10.32
C THR A 7 1.59 -38.99 9.98
N PRO A 8 2.29 -40.09 10.35
CA PRO A 8 3.70 -40.30 10.01
C PRO A 8 3.96 -40.23 8.50
N ASP A 9 3.01 -40.71 7.70
CA ASP A 9 2.96 -40.56 6.26
C ASP A 9 2.04 -39.38 5.93
N MET A 10 2.60 -38.16 5.89
CA MET A 10 1.88 -37.03 5.32
C MET A 10 1.78 -37.24 3.81
N PRO A 11 0.58 -37.37 3.22
CA PRO A 11 0.48 -37.44 1.78
C PRO A 11 1.09 -36.18 1.17
N GLU A 12 1.72 -36.29 -0.01
CA GLU A 12 2.17 -35.12 -0.76
C GLU A 12 1.06 -34.07 -0.76
N HIS A 13 1.37 -32.87 -0.25
CA HIS A 13 0.37 -31.82 -0.12
C HIS A 13 -0.18 -31.53 -1.52
N LYS A 14 -1.44 -31.91 -1.78
CA LYS A 14 -2.11 -31.52 -3.01
C LYS A 14 -2.11 -29.99 -3.03
N THR A 15 -1.28 -29.41 -3.88
CA THR A 15 -1.28 -27.98 -4.14
C THR A 15 -2.72 -27.56 -4.43
N PHE A 16 -3.13 -26.44 -3.84
CA PHE A 16 -4.48 -25.90 -4.02
C PHE A 16 -4.79 -25.82 -5.52
N ARG A 17 -5.75 -26.62 -6.00
CA ARG A 17 -6.11 -26.73 -7.43
C ARG A 17 -7.16 -25.69 -7.86
N GLY A 18 -7.57 -24.80 -6.96
CA GLY A 18 -8.49 -23.71 -7.28
C GLY A 18 -7.76 -22.52 -7.92
N LYS A 19 -8.44 -21.78 -8.79
CA LYS A 19 -7.93 -20.49 -9.26
C LYS A 19 -7.82 -19.56 -8.04
N PRO A 20 -6.63 -19.01 -7.72
CA PRO A 20 -6.51 -18.05 -6.64
C PRO A 20 -7.43 -16.86 -6.94
N PRO A 21 -8.07 -16.27 -5.92
CA PRO A 21 -8.91 -15.11 -6.12
C PRO A 21 -8.12 -14.01 -6.85
N SER A 22 -8.85 -13.24 -7.64
CA SER A 22 -8.31 -12.16 -8.47
C SER A 22 -9.14 -10.90 -8.26
N PRO A 23 -8.58 -9.71 -8.57
CA PRO A 23 -9.35 -8.47 -8.59
C PRO A 23 -10.63 -8.65 -9.40
N PRO A 24 -11.75 -8.06 -8.96
CA PRO A 24 -12.97 -8.06 -9.75
C PRO A 24 -12.74 -7.32 -11.07
N MET A 25 -13.33 -7.84 -12.15
CA MET A 25 -13.36 -7.18 -13.45
C MET A 25 -14.76 -6.60 -13.66
N PHE A 26 -14.82 -5.42 -14.29
CA PHE A 26 -16.06 -4.72 -14.56
C PHE A 26 -16.20 -4.46 -16.06
N GLU A 27 -17.33 -4.84 -16.64
CA GLU A 27 -17.66 -4.48 -18.03
C GLU A 27 -18.08 -3.01 -18.12
N ASN A 28 -18.81 -2.53 -17.11
CA ASN A 28 -19.28 -1.16 -17.02
C ASN A 28 -18.29 -0.30 -16.23
N LYS A 29 -17.65 0.67 -16.91
CA LYS A 29 -16.73 1.63 -16.28
C LYS A 29 -17.36 2.52 -15.22
N LEU A 30 -18.67 2.78 -15.29
CA LEU A 30 -19.38 3.52 -14.24
C LEU A 30 -19.56 2.67 -12.97
N GLU A 31 -19.71 1.36 -13.11
CA GLU A 31 -19.76 0.45 -11.96
C GLU A 31 -18.38 0.26 -11.34
N GLU A 32 -17.34 0.10 -12.18
CA GLU A 32 -15.94 0.08 -11.74
C GLU A 32 -15.59 1.34 -10.94
N ARG A 33 -16.03 2.49 -11.46
CA ARG A 33 -15.91 3.79 -10.80
C ARG A 33 -16.52 3.74 -9.39
N GLU A 34 -17.77 3.36 -9.23
CA GLU A 34 -18.39 3.29 -7.89
C GLU A 34 -17.71 2.26 -6.98
N PHE A 35 -17.24 1.13 -7.51
CA PHE A 35 -16.46 0.15 -6.75
C PHE A 35 -15.14 0.73 -6.23
N LEU A 36 -14.37 1.43 -7.07
CA LEU A 36 -13.09 2.02 -6.67
C LEU A 36 -13.28 3.12 -5.62
N LYS A 37 -14.41 3.84 -5.69
CA LYS A 37 -14.82 4.89 -4.74
C LYS A 37 -15.10 4.28 -3.37
N PHE A 38 -15.83 3.17 -3.39
CA PHE A 38 -16.12 2.36 -2.22
C PHE A 38 -14.84 1.78 -1.61
N ARG A 39 -13.93 1.24 -2.44
CA ARG A 39 -12.62 0.73 -2.00
C ARG A 39 -11.72 1.82 -1.43
N LEU A 40 -11.68 3.01 -2.03
CA LEU A 40 -10.93 4.15 -1.49
C LEU A 40 -11.43 4.52 -0.09
N ALA A 41 -12.76 4.59 0.10
CA ALA A 41 -13.35 4.88 1.40
C ALA A 41 -12.99 3.82 2.46
N GLN A 42 -12.96 2.54 2.08
CA GLN A 42 -12.52 1.46 2.96
C GLN A 42 -11.02 1.54 3.27
N ALA A 43 -10.17 1.82 2.28
CA ALA A 43 -8.71 1.91 2.48
C ALA A 43 -8.35 2.98 3.51
N LEU A 44 -9.05 4.12 3.50
CA LEU A 44 -8.89 5.18 4.50
C LEU A 44 -9.27 4.71 5.92
N ARG A 45 -10.34 3.93 6.05
CA ARG A 45 -10.76 3.36 7.35
C ARG A 45 -9.82 2.28 7.84
N ILE A 46 -9.29 1.45 6.93
CA ILE A 46 -8.25 0.46 7.25
C ILE A 46 -7.00 1.19 7.78
N PHE A 47 -6.55 2.27 7.13
CA PHE A 47 -5.42 3.06 7.63
C PHE A 47 -5.70 3.61 9.04
N GLY A 48 -6.92 4.12 9.25
CA GLY A 48 -7.41 4.56 10.58
C GLY A 48 -7.36 3.46 11.63
N ASN A 49 -7.85 2.26 11.31
CA ASN A 49 -7.88 1.13 12.23
C ASN A 49 -6.48 0.62 12.58
N HIS A 50 -5.51 0.79 11.66
CA HIS A 50 -4.10 0.46 11.89
C HIS A 50 -3.32 1.59 12.59
N GLY A 51 -3.92 2.77 12.80
CA GLY A 51 -3.28 3.92 13.44
C GLY A 51 -2.18 4.56 12.58
N TYR A 52 -2.36 4.58 11.26
CA TYR A 52 -1.37 5.12 10.31
C TYR A 52 -1.52 6.63 10.08
N GLU A 53 -2.60 7.22 10.59
CA GLU A 53 -2.87 8.64 10.58
C GLU A 53 -2.01 9.43 11.57
N GLU A 54 -1.69 10.68 11.21
CA GLU A 54 -1.01 11.62 12.10
C GLU A 54 -1.68 12.99 11.92
N GLY A 55 -2.62 13.32 12.80
CA GLY A 55 -3.43 14.53 12.70
C GLY A 55 -4.18 14.61 11.36
N VAL A 56 -3.90 15.65 10.56
CA VAL A 56 -4.51 15.85 9.23
C VAL A 56 -3.63 15.38 8.07
N ALA A 57 -2.49 14.74 8.37
CA ALA A 57 -1.60 14.17 7.36
C ALA A 57 -2.11 12.81 6.87
N GLY A 58 -1.68 12.44 5.66
CA GLY A 58 -2.04 11.19 5.02
C GLY A 58 -3.12 11.35 3.96
N HIS A 59 -2.93 10.64 2.85
CA HIS A 59 -3.85 10.67 1.72
C HIS A 59 -3.70 9.44 0.85
N ILE A 60 -4.84 8.98 0.33
CA ILE A 60 -4.92 7.89 -0.64
C ILE A 60 -5.63 8.43 -1.86
N THR A 61 -5.08 8.19 -3.05
CA THR A 61 -5.71 8.54 -4.32
C THR A 61 -6.06 7.30 -5.13
N VAL A 62 -7.14 7.38 -5.90
CA VAL A 62 -7.45 6.39 -6.93
C VAL A 62 -7.81 7.09 -8.23
N ARG A 63 -7.20 6.68 -9.34
CA ARG A 63 -7.49 7.19 -10.69
C ARG A 63 -8.91 6.79 -11.10
N ASP A 64 -9.61 7.71 -11.75
CA ASP A 64 -10.96 7.48 -12.23
C ASP A 64 -10.92 6.62 -13.52
N PRO A 65 -11.60 5.46 -13.55
CA PRO A 65 -11.54 4.53 -14.68
C PRO A 65 -12.30 5.03 -15.93
N VAL A 66 -13.15 6.05 -15.79
CA VAL A 66 -13.90 6.70 -16.88
C VAL A 66 -13.21 7.99 -17.34
N GLN A 67 -12.54 8.68 -16.42
CA GLN A 67 -11.75 9.90 -16.71
C GLN A 67 -10.30 9.71 -16.23
N PRO A 68 -9.43 9.04 -17.01
CA PRO A 68 -8.10 8.63 -16.54
C PRO A 68 -7.15 9.77 -16.15
N ASN A 69 -7.46 11.01 -16.55
CA ASN A 69 -6.73 12.22 -16.16
C ASN A 69 -7.22 12.82 -14.82
N CYS A 70 -8.19 12.18 -14.17
CA CYS A 70 -8.72 12.56 -12.88
C CYS A 70 -8.44 11.45 -11.86
N PHE A 71 -8.34 11.84 -10.60
CA PHE A 71 -8.26 10.92 -9.48
C PHE A 71 -9.10 11.46 -8.31
N TRP A 72 -9.54 10.58 -7.43
CA TRP A 72 -10.22 10.94 -6.20
C TRP A 72 -9.28 10.82 -5.02
N VAL A 73 -9.55 11.58 -3.96
CA VAL A 73 -8.75 11.65 -2.74
C VAL A 73 -9.65 11.95 -1.54
N ASN A 74 -9.20 11.62 -0.33
CA ASN A 74 -9.87 12.02 0.89
C ASN A 74 -9.96 13.56 1.03
N PRO A 75 -11.08 14.11 1.55
CA PRO A 75 -11.19 15.54 1.82
C PRO A 75 -10.20 16.01 2.88
N PHE A 76 -9.64 17.21 2.71
CA PHE A 76 -8.92 17.91 3.77
C PHE A 76 -9.92 18.70 4.63
N VAL A 77 -10.15 18.24 5.86
CA VAL A 77 -11.11 18.76 6.86
C VAL A 77 -12.57 18.94 6.36
N ASN A 78 -13.55 18.77 7.25
CA ASN A 78 -14.95 18.89 6.89
C ASN A 78 -15.31 20.35 6.55
N HIS A 79 -15.92 20.55 5.37
CA HIS A 79 -16.54 21.76 4.83
C HIS A 79 -15.63 22.83 4.19
N LEU A 80 -15.83 23.07 2.88
CA LEU A 80 -16.32 24.31 2.26
C LEU A 80 -16.75 23.98 0.81
N ARG A 81 -17.95 24.42 0.37
CA ARG A 81 -18.50 24.18 -0.98
C ARG A 81 -17.99 25.25 -1.95
N GLY A 82 -17.44 24.84 -3.11
CA GLY A 82 -17.05 25.75 -4.20
C GLY A 82 -17.12 25.09 -5.59
N HIS A 83 -17.93 25.69 -6.46
CA HIS A 83 -18.14 25.55 -7.92
C HIS A 83 -17.73 24.29 -8.71
N GLY A 84 -18.74 23.47 -9.04
CA GLY A 84 -18.89 22.77 -10.34
C GLY A 84 -17.98 21.58 -10.64
N CYS A 85 -16.76 21.60 -10.12
CA CYS A 85 -15.92 20.46 -9.79
C CYS A 85 -15.74 20.58 -8.28
N THR A 86 -16.09 19.56 -7.50
CA THR A 86 -15.99 19.66 -6.04
C THR A 86 -14.51 19.66 -5.62
N LEU A 87 -13.82 20.78 -5.80
CA LEU A 87 -12.57 21.11 -5.12
C LEU A 87 -12.92 21.29 -3.64
N ARG A 88 -13.19 20.18 -2.97
CA ARG A 88 -12.99 20.06 -1.53
C ARG A 88 -11.58 20.57 -1.27
N MET A 89 -11.34 21.28 -0.17
CA MET A 89 -9.97 21.66 0.19
C MET A 89 -9.09 20.42 0.02
N LEU A 90 -8.16 20.51 -0.91
CA LEU A 90 -7.21 19.46 -1.19
C LEU A 90 -5.98 19.80 -0.37
N ASN A 91 -5.44 18.80 0.33
CA ASN A 91 -4.09 18.93 0.85
C ASN A 91 -3.17 19.17 -0.36
N THR A 92 -2.61 20.37 -0.50
CA THR A 92 -1.81 20.75 -1.67
C THR A 92 -0.61 19.83 -1.85
N ALA A 93 0.00 19.36 -0.77
CA ALA A 93 1.10 18.39 -0.82
C ALA A 93 0.63 17.03 -1.38
N ALA A 94 -0.56 16.58 -0.99
CA ALA A 94 -1.18 15.38 -1.55
C ALA A 94 -1.35 15.48 -3.06
N PHE A 95 -1.87 16.62 -3.52
CA PHE A 95 -2.09 16.86 -4.93
C PHE A 95 -0.76 16.89 -5.69
N MET A 96 0.26 17.61 -5.21
CA MET A 96 1.52 17.75 -5.94
C MET A 96 2.26 16.42 -6.12
N ILE A 97 2.31 15.58 -5.09
CA ILE A 97 2.99 14.28 -5.16
C ILE A 97 2.18 13.29 -6.00
N HIS A 98 0.91 13.06 -5.66
CA HIS A 98 0.12 12.02 -6.32
C HIS A 98 -0.23 12.39 -7.76
N ALA A 99 -0.41 13.69 -8.09
CA ALA A 99 -0.58 14.10 -9.48
C ALA A 99 0.68 13.86 -10.31
N ALA A 100 1.87 14.10 -9.75
CA ALA A 100 3.12 13.82 -10.44
C ALA A 100 3.30 12.31 -10.68
N ILE A 101 3.01 11.47 -9.67
CA ILE A 101 3.02 10.01 -9.81
C ILE A 101 2.01 9.56 -10.88
N HIS A 102 0.75 9.98 -10.78
CA HIS A 102 -0.27 9.59 -11.76
C HIS A 102 0.01 10.14 -13.18
N ALA A 103 0.72 11.25 -13.33
CA ALA A 103 1.14 11.76 -14.64
C ALA A 103 2.31 10.96 -15.22
N ALA A 104 3.30 10.60 -14.39
CA ALA A 104 4.48 9.84 -14.80
C ALA A 104 4.19 8.34 -15.01
N ARG A 105 3.21 7.80 -14.28
CA ARG A 105 2.86 6.37 -14.23
C ARG A 105 1.37 6.16 -14.54
N PRO A 106 0.98 6.12 -15.83
CA PRO A 106 -0.41 5.86 -16.23
C PRO A 106 -0.93 4.49 -15.78
N ASP A 107 -0.02 3.53 -15.59
CA ASP A 107 -0.26 2.19 -15.05
C ASP A 107 -0.66 2.19 -13.57
N VAL A 108 -0.20 3.18 -12.79
CA VAL A 108 -0.53 3.30 -11.37
C VAL A 108 -1.99 3.78 -11.20
N LEU A 109 -2.82 2.88 -10.68
CA LEU A 109 -4.23 3.12 -10.35
C LEU A 109 -4.39 3.85 -9.02
N CYS A 110 -3.57 3.54 -8.02
CA CYS A 110 -3.70 4.03 -6.65
C CYS A 110 -2.34 4.44 -6.09
N ALA A 111 -2.31 5.52 -5.30
CA ALA A 111 -1.14 5.91 -4.51
C ALA A 111 -1.58 6.19 -3.07
N ALA A 112 -0.77 5.77 -2.10
CA ALA A 112 -1.05 5.94 -0.69
C ALA A 112 0.16 6.56 0.02
N HIS A 113 -0.09 7.56 0.86
CA HIS A 113 0.91 8.24 1.67
C HIS A 113 0.38 8.35 3.10
N SER A 114 1.23 8.06 4.07
CA SER A 114 0.92 8.24 5.48
C SER A 114 2.17 8.60 6.28
N HIS A 115 1.97 9.23 7.42
CA HIS A 115 3.05 9.50 8.39
C HIS A 115 3.04 8.44 9.51
N SER A 116 2.93 7.16 9.12
CA SER A 116 2.88 6.04 10.04
C SER A 116 4.14 5.98 10.92
N THR A 117 3.98 5.49 12.15
CA THR A 117 4.99 5.63 13.20
C THR A 117 6.34 5.03 12.81
N TYR A 118 6.35 3.78 12.33
CA TYR A 118 7.59 3.06 12.03
C TYR A 118 8.16 3.43 10.67
N GLY A 119 7.32 3.67 9.66
CA GLY A 119 7.75 4.18 8.35
C GLY A 119 8.45 5.54 8.47
N LYS A 120 7.89 6.46 9.27
CA LYS A 120 8.50 7.75 9.59
C LYS A 120 9.80 7.61 10.40
N ALA A 121 9.83 6.73 11.40
CA ALA A 121 11.03 6.48 12.18
C ALA A 121 12.16 5.87 11.32
N PHE A 122 11.81 4.94 10.43
CA PHE A 122 12.76 4.26 9.56
C PHE A 122 13.32 5.18 8.47
N SER A 123 12.47 6.03 7.86
CA SER A 123 12.92 6.97 6.83
C SER A 123 13.98 7.95 7.33
N ALA A 124 13.93 8.32 8.61
CA ALA A 124 14.93 9.16 9.27
C ALA A 124 16.34 8.51 9.36
N LEU A 125 16.46 7.19 9.15
CA LEU A 125 17.74 6.49 9.11
C LEU A 125 18.46 6.65 7.76
N GLY A 126 17.77 7.13 6.72
CA GLY A 126 18.38 7.35 5.40
C GLY A 126 18.94 6.09 4.74
N LYS A 127 18.32 4.92 4.98
CA LYS A 127 18.76 3.63 4.44
C LYS A 127 17.59 2.85 3.83
N SER A 128 17.92 1.96 2.90
CA SER A 128 16.98 1.01 2.32
C SER A 128 16.55 -0.07 3.31
N LEU A 129 15.38 -0.67 3.06
CA LEU A 129 14.87 -1.80 3.83
C LEU A 129 15.69 -3.06 3.52
N ASP A 130 16.19 -3.74 4.55
CA ASP A 130 16.93 -4.98 4.38
C ASP A 130 15.96 -6.18 4.31
N PRO A 131 16.26 -7.24 3.52
CA PRO A 131 15.41 -8.41 3.39
C PRO A 131 15.54 -9.36 4.60
N ILE A 132 15.31 -8.88 5.82
CA ILE A 132 15.54 -9.65 7.06
C ILE A 132 14.36 -10.54 7.48
N SER A 133 13.23 -10.45 6.77
CA SER A 133 12.03 -11.24 6.99
C SER A 133 11.35 -11.55 5.65
N GLN A 134 10.46 -12.55 5.63
CA GLN A 134 9.66 -12.86 4.44
C GLN A 134 8.85 -11.65 3.97
N ASP A 135 8.28 -10.88 4.90
CA ASP A 135 7.51 -9.68 4.59
C ASP A 135 8.40 -8.57 4.00
N ALA A 136 9.63 -8.42 4.51
CA ALA A 136 10.60 -7.47 3.94
C ALA A 136 11.05 -7.88 2.53
N CYS A 137 11.13 -9.20 2.26
CA CYS A 137 11.43 -9.70 0.91
C CYS A 137 10.35 -9.34 -0.12
N ALA A 138 9.11 -9.02 0.29
CA ALA A 138 8.11 -8.50 -0.64
C ALA A 138 8.51 -7.18 -1.30
N PHE A 139 9.51 -6.47 -0.75
CA PHE A 139 10.04 -5.21 -1.26
C PHE A 139 11.48 -5.33 -1.76
N TYR A 140 12.03 -6.54 -1.88
CA TYR A 140 13.43 -6.73 -2.27
C TYR A 140 13.69 -6.20 -3.68
N ASN A 141 14.56 -5.19 -3.80
CA ASN A 141 14.82 -4.43 -5.03
C ASN A 141 13.57 -3.77 -5.66
N ASP A 142 12.53 -3.56 -4.87
CA ASP A 142 11.22 -3.04 -5.32
C ASP A 142 10.73 -1.88 -4.45
N HIS A 143 11.68 -1.05 -3.99
CA HIS A 143 11.39 0.19 -3.28
C HIS A 143 12.49 1.23 -3.54
N ALA A 144 12.09 2.50 -3.61
CA ALA A 144 13.01 3.62 -3.77
C ALA A 144 13.40 4.20 -2.41
N LEU A 145 14.66 4.60 -2.25
CA LEU A 145 15.08 5.47 -1.15
C LEU A 145 15.20 6.91 -1.66
N TYR A 146 14.30 7.77 -1.22
CA TYR A 146 14.37 9.21 -1.45
C TYR A 146 14.97 9.90 -0.20
N THR A 147 16.18 10.44 -0.33
CA THR A 147 16.96 10.99 0.81
C THR A 147 16.86 12.51 0.95
N GLN A 148 16.15 13.18 0.05
CA GLN A 148 15.98 14.63 0.09
C GLN A 148 14.75 14.99 0.92
N TYR A 149 14.85 16.05 1.72
CA TYR A 149 13.71 16.65 2.42
C TYR A 149 13.82 18.16 2.31
N ASN A 150 12.96 18.77 1.49
CA ASN A 150 12.98 20.22 1.24
C ASN A 150 11.92 20.99 2.06
N GLY A 151 11.37 20.36 3.11
CA GLY A 151 10.29 20.91 3.91
C GLY A 151 8.92 20.37 3.49
N ILE A 152 7.85 21.17 3.67
CA ILE A 152 6.51 20.78 3.22
C ILE A 152 6.51 20.81 1.69
N VAL A 153 6.14 19.68 1.07
CA VAL A 153 6.07 19.55 -0.39
C VAL A 153 4.97 20.43 -0.96
N LEU A 154 5.30 21.68 -1.27
CA LEU A 154 4.40 22.65 -1.91
C LEU A 154 4.78 22.90 -3.37
N ASP A 155 5.94 22.40 -3.81
CA ASP A 155 6.47 22.62 -5.14
C ASP A 155 6.36 21.38 -6.05
N LYS A 156 6.21 21.64 -7.34
CA LYS A 156 6.12 20.63 -8.40
C LYS A 156 7.43 19.89 -8.62
N ALA A 157 8.58 20.52 -8.38
CA ALA A 157 9.88 19.88 -8.63
C ALA A 157 10.11 18.67 -7.72
N GLU A 158 9.71 18.76 -6.45
CA GLU A 158 9.83 17.65 -5.49
C GLU A 158 8.85 16.52 -5.81
N GLY A 159 7.60 16.84 -6.18
CA GLY A 159 6.64 15.83 -6.67
C GLY A 159 7.17 15.08 -7.90
N LYS A 160 7.80 15.79 -8.84
CA LYS A 160 8.44 15.18 -10.02
C LYS A 160 9.63 14.30 -9.63
N ALA A 161 10.50 14.77 -8.74
CA ALA A 161 11.66 14.00 -8.28
C ALA A 161 11.23 12.69 -7.58
N ILE A 162 10.14 12.72 -6.79
CA ILE A 162 9.55 11.52 -6.19
C ILE A 162 8.99 10.59 -7.26
N ALA A 163 8.30 11.12 -8.27
CA ALA A 163 7.70 10.32 -9.35
C ALA A 163 8.74 9.68 -10.28
N GLU A 164 9.94 10.26 -10.39
CA GLU A 164 11.07 9.72 -11.17
C GLU A 164 11.91 8.70 -10.38
N ALA A 165 11.67 8.54 -9.08
CA ALA A 165 12.40 7.57 -8.26
C ALA A 165 12.04 6.12 -8.67
N PRO A 166 13.03 5.24 -8.88
CA PRO A 166 12.80 3.88 -9.35
C PRO A 166 12.26 2.96 -8.24
N GLY A 167 11.25 2.14 -8.56
CA GLY A 167 10.69 1.11 -7.68
C GLY A 167 9.17 1.17 -7.61
N ASP A 168 8.51 0.02 -7.43
CA ASP A 168 7.06 -0.09 -7.34
C ASP A 168 6.64 -0.56 -5.95
N VAL A 169 6.09 0.33 -5.12
CA VAL A 169 5.59 -0.09 -3.80
C VAL A 169 4.11 -0.43 -3.90
N SER A 170 3.80 -1.72 -3.91
CA SER A 170 2.42 -2.23 -4.04
C SER A 170 1.72 -2.57 -2.72
N LEU A 171 2.39 -2.47 -1.55
CA LEU A 171 1.83 -2.94 -0.26
C LEU A 171 2.26 -2.13 0.98
N LEU A 172 1.49 -1.10 1.37
CA LEU A 172 1.86 -0.18 2.46
C LEU A 172 1.82 -0.80 3.88
N ILE A 173 0.86 -1.68 4.18
CA ILE A 173 0.71 -2.28 5.53
C ILE A 173 1.92 -3.17 5.87
N ALA A 174 2.32 -4.04 4.93
CA ALA A 174 3.50 -4.89 5.12
C ALA A 174 4.79 -4.05 5.18
N LEU A 175 4.86 -2.93 4.47
CA LEU A 175 5.99 -2.00 4.55
C LEU A 175 6.13 -1.41 5.95
N GLU A 176 5.04 -0.90 6.55
CA GLU A 176 5.06 -0.39 7.94
C GLU A 176 5.56 -1.46 8.93
N ARG A 177 5.06 -2.70 8.81
CA ARG A 177 5.51 -3.81 9.65
C ARG A 177 6.97 -4.17 9.41
N ALA A 178 7.44 -4.17 8.16
CA ALA A 178 8.84 -4.43 7.85
C ALA A 178 9.76 -3.34 8.42
N CYS A 179 9.37 -2.07 8.34
CA CYS A 179 10.07 -0.97 9.01
C CYS A 179 10.15 -1.16 10.53
N GLN A 180 9.03 -1.54 11.17
CA GLN A 180 8.99 -1.85 12.61
C GLN A 180 9.99 -2.96 12.97
N VAL A 181 9.93 -4.09 12.25
CA VAL A 181 10.80 -5.25 12.48
C VAL A 181 12.27 -4.87 12.28
N GLN A 182 12.58 -4.11 11.23
CA GLN A 182 13.94 -3.66 10.94
C GLN A 182 14.52 -2.82 12.09
N ILE A 183 13.78 -1.83 12.59
CA ILE A 183 14.22 -0.98 13.71
C ILE A 183 14.51 -1.84 14.95
N LEU A 184 13.59 -2.73 15.30
CA LEU A 184 13.73 -3.59 16.49
C LEU A 184 14.90 -4.57 16.36
N ALA A 185 15.02 -5.23 15.20
CA ALA A 185 16.07 -6.22 14.94
C ALA A 185 17.45 -5.57 14.90
N ASP A 186 17.60 -4.42 14.24
CA ASP A 186 18.87 -3.69 14.21
C ASP A 186 19.30 -3.22 15.59
N THR A 187 18.35 -2.70 16.38
CA THR A 187 18.63 -2.24 17.74
C THR A 187 19.09 -3.40 18.62
N ALA A 188 18.39 -4.54 18.56
CA ALA A 188 18.74 -5.73 19.33
C ALA A 188 20.09 -6.32 18.90
N ALA A 189 20.35 -6.39 17.59
CA ALA A 189 21.63 -6.87 17.07
C ALA A 189 22.78 -5.94 17.47
N ALA A 190 22.61 -4.63 17.35
CA ALA A 190 23.61 -3.64 17.73
C ALA A 190 23.92 -3.67 19.23
N ALA A 191 22.90 -3.85 20.09
CA ALA A 191 23.09 -4.00 21.53
C ALA A 191 23.95 -5.23 21.91
N GLN A 192 24.02 -6.23 21.04
CA GLN A 192 24.86 -7.43 21.18
C GLN A 192 26.19 -7.31 20.41
N GLY A 193 26.50 -6.16 19.81
CA GLY A 193 27.69 -5.96 18.97
C GLY A 193 27.63 -6.65 17.61
N GLY A 194 26.43 -7.07 17.17
CA GLY A 194 26.18 -7.80 15.93
C GLY A 194 25.45 -7.00 14.86
N LYS A 195 25.03 -7.72 13.81
CA LYS A 195 24.17 -7.24 12.71
C LYS A 195 23.08 -8.26 12.47
N THR A 196 21.97 -7.84 11.86
CA THR A 196 20.91 -8.76 11.43
C THR A 196 21.44 -9.75 10.37
N VAL A 197 20.94 -10.98 10.40
CA VAL A 197 21.23 -11.99 9.39
C VAL A 197 20.31 -11.78 8.19
N LYS A 198 20.89 -11.78 6.98
CA LYS A 198 20.16 -11.61 5.72
C LYS A 198 20.20 -12.94 4.95
N PRO A 199 19.10 -13.35 4.28
CA PRO A 199 19.15 -14.43 3.32
C PRO A 199 20.07 -14.06 2.15
N SER A 200 20.46 -15.04 1.34
CA SER A 200 21.17 -14.76 0.09
C SER A 200 20.29 -13.94 -0.86
N SER A 201 20.90 -13.21 -1.79
CA SER A 201 20.16 -12.48 -2.82
C SER A 201 19.25 -13.38 -3.65
N GLN A 202 19.66 -14.63 -3.89
CA GLN A 202 18.84 -15.63 -4.57
C GLN A 202 17.59 -15.98 -3.74
N GLN A 203 17.76 -16.24 -2.43
CA GLN A 203 16.65 -16.54 -1.53
C GLN A 203 15.68 -15.36 -1.40
N ALA A 204 16.21 -14.13 -1.33
CA ALA A 204 15.40 -12.92 -1.27
C ALA A 204 14.59 -12.72 -2.57
N GLU A 205 15.20 -12.94 -3.74
CA GLU A 205 14.54 -12.83 -5.04
C GLU A 205 13.49 -13.94 -5.24
N GLU A 206 13.80 -15.18 -4.89
CA GLU A 206 12.84 -16.30 -4.92
C GLU A 206 11.65 -16.03 -4.01
N THR A 207 11.88 -15.44 -2.84
CA THR A 207 10.81 -15.03 -1.93
C THR A 207 9.98 -13.89 -2.53
N TRP A 208 10.62 -12.84 -3.07
CA TRP A 208 9.93 -11.73 -3.73
C TRP A 208 9.01 -12.22 -4.86
N ARG A 209 9.43 -13.19 -5.68
CA ARG A 209 8.59 -13.77 -6.74
C ARG A 209 7.28 -14.38 -6.22
N LEU A 210 7.26 -14.81 -4.96
CA LEU A 210 6.07 -15.39 -4.31
C LEU A 210 5.20 -14.34 -3.64
N VAL A 211 5.78 -13.33 -3.00
CA VAL A 211 5.05 -12.39 -2.12
C VAL A 211 5.05 -10.92 -2.56
N GLY A 212 5.95 -10.51 -3.45
CA GLY A 212 6.14 -9.12 -3.89
C GLY A 212 5.31 -8.70 -5.12
N SER A 213 4.79 -9.66 -5.90
CA SER A 213 3.99 -9.32 -7.10
C SER A 213 2.69 -8.56 -6.78
N GLU A 214 2.19 -7.75 -7.71
CA GLU A 214 0.91 -7.04 -7.57
C GLU A 214 -0.25 -7.97 -7.17
N ARG A 215 -0.28 -9.19 -7.72
CA ARG A 215 -1.31 -10.18 -7.39
C ARG A 215 -1.19 -10.65 -5.95
N ALA A 216 0.03 -10.88 -5.47
CA ALA A 216 0.28 -11.24 -4.07
C ALA A 216 -0.07 -10.08 -3.13
N GLY A 217 0.24 -8.84 -3.53
CA GLY A 217 -0.16 -7.62 -2.83
C GLY A 217 -1.69 -7.48 -2.74
N TRP A 218 -2.39 -7.64 -3.86
CA TRP A 218 -3.86 -7.64 -3.90
C TRP A 218 -4.46 -8.72 -3.00
N PHE A 219 -3.95 -9.95 -3.09
CA PHE A 219 -4.45 -11.06 -2.28
C PHE A 219 -4.27 -10.79 -0.78
N SER A 220 -3.07 -10.34 -0.39
CA SER A 220 -2.75 -10.01 1.00
C SER A 220 -3.63 -8.88 1.52
N GLY A 221 -3.79 -7.80 0.73
CA GLY A 221 -4.66 -6.68 1.08
C GLY A 221 -6.16 -7.03 1.10
N SER A 222 -6.61 -7.98 0.28
CA SER A 222 -8.03 -8.36 0.19
C SER A 222 -8.62 -8.85 1.52
N LEU A 223 -7.78 -9.40 2.41
CA LEU A 223 -8.18 -9.85 3.74
C LEU A 223 -8.57 -8.66 4.63
N GLU A 224 -7.81 -7.57 4.62
CA GLU A 224 -8.09 -6.35 5.40
C GLU A 224 -9.46 -5.78 5.03
N PHE A 225 -9.75 -5.72 3.73
CA PHE A 225 -11.05 -5.31 3.24
C PHE A 225 -12.15 -6.28 3.65
N ALA A 226 -11.92 -7.59 3.55
CA ALA A 226 -12.93 -8.58 3.93
C ALA A 226 -13.25 -8.57 5.44
N VAL A 227 -12.26 -8.26 6.29
CA VAL A 227 -12.45 -8.04 7.72
C VAL A 227 -13.28 -6.79 7.95
N LEU A 228 -12.92 -5.66 7.36
CA LEU A 228 -13.67 -4.41 7.48
C LEU A 228 -15.13 -4.57 7.02
N GLU A 229 -15.36 -5.17 5.85
CA GLU A 229 -16.71 -5.43 5.32
C GLU A 229 -17.55 -6.30 6.26
N ARG A 230 -16.93 -7.25 6.97
CA ARG A 230 -17.61 -8.10 7.96
C ARG A 230 -17.95 -7.31 9.21
N GLU A 231 -17.02 -6.50 9.71
CA GLU A 231 -17.20 -5.69 10.91
C GLU A 231 -18.25 -4.59 10.72
N GLU A 232 -18.23 -3.92 9.57
CA GLU A 232 -19.20 -2.86 9.24
C GLU A 232 -20.55 -3.43 8.77
N GLY A 233 -20.59 -4.70 8.35
CA GLY A 233 -21.78 -5.29 7.71
C GLY A 233 -22.11 -4.66 6.36
N VAL A 234 -21.17 -3.94 5.75
CA VAL A 234 -21.33 -3.23 4.48
C VAL A 234 -20.45 -3.87 3.42
N LYS A 235 -21.05 -4.24 2.29
CA LYS A 235 -20.35 -4.75 1.10
C LYS A 235 -20.73 -3.94 -0.12
N PHE A 236 -19.88 -3.96 -1.13
CA PHE A 236 -20.23 -3.38 -2.42
C PHE A 236 -21.40 -4.17 -3.03
N SER A 237 -22.58 -3.58 -3.01
CA SER A 237 -23.69 -3.97 -3.88
C SER A 237 -23.52 -3.16 -5.16
N GLY A 238 -23.09 -3.80 -6.25
CA GLY A 238 -23.10 -3.16 -7.56
C GLY A 238 -24.49 -2.63 -7.91
N SER A 239 -24.61 -1.88 -9.00
CA SER A 239 -25.93 -1.57 -9.56
C SER A 239 -26.57 -2.89 -10.01
N SER A 240 -27.39 -3.48 -9.15
CA SER A 240 -28.28 -4.58 -9.49
C SER A 240 -29.12 -4.16 -10.70
N GLY A 241 -28.77 -4.69 -11.88
CA GLY A 241 -29.70 -4.80 -13.00
C GLY A 241 -30.76 -5.83 -12.71
#